data_AF-A0A1H5Z2B8-F1
#
_entry.id   AF-A0A1H5Z2B8-F1
#
_cell.length_a   1.000
_cell.length_b   1.000
_cell.length_c   1.000
_cell.angle_alpha   90.00
_cell.angle_beta   90.00
_cell.angle_gamma   90.00
#
_symmetry.space_group_name_H-M   'P 1'
#
loop_
_entity.id
_entity.type
_entity.pdbx_description
1 polymer ?
#
loop_
_entity_poly.entity_id
_entity_poly.type
_entity_poly.pdbx_seq_one_letter_code
_entity_poly.pdbx_strand_id
1 'polypeptide(L)'
;MPSTVVVHGPQGCGKTGSAQALAAHFGCTQIIDDWDGRARVPAGSLVLTNRADWKASALPALRRVVPFARAMAEAGLVGAEV
;
A
#
# COMPACT_ATOMS: atom_id res chain seq x y z
N MET A 1 8.41 -14.16 7.04
CA MET A 1 7.27 -14.25 6.09
C MET A 1 7.05 -12.88 5.50
N PRO A 2 6.85 -12.75 4.18
CA PRO A 2 6.70 -11.43 3.58
C PRO A 2 5.32 -10.85 3.95
N SER A 3 5.30 -9.68 4.57
CA SER A 3 4.09 -9.02 5.04
C SER A 3 3.43 -8.26 3.89
N THR A 4 2.18 -8.58 3.57
CA THR A 4 1.39 -7.79 2.61
C THR A 4 0.94 -6.49 3.26
N VAL A 5 1.14 -5.36 2.58
CA VAL A 5 0.75 -4.04 3.08
C VAL A 5 -0.23 -3.42 2.09
N VAL A 6 -1.40 -3.02 2.58
CA VAL A 6 -2.43 -2.34 1.83
C VAL A 6 -2.42 -0.87 2.22
N VAL A 7 -2.05 -0.03 1.27
CA VAL A 7 -2.02 1.42 1.43
C VAL A 7 -3.21 2.03 0.71
N HIS A 8 -4.09 2.67 1.47
CA HIS A 8 -5.28 3.31 0.91
C HIS A 8 -5.22 4.84 1.06
N GLY A 9 -5.76 5.57 0.09
CA GLY A 9 -5.85 7.03 0.17
C GLY A 9 -6.54 7.65 -1.04
N PRO A 10 -6.91 8.94 -0.98
CA PRO A 10 -7.63 9.63 -2.05
C PRO A 10 -6.93 9.49 -3.41
N GLN A 11 -7.71 9.46 -4.49
CA GLN A 11 -7.15 9.51 -5.84
C GLN A 11 -6.30 10.79 -6.01
N GLY A 12 -5.18 10.67 -6.73
CA GLY A 12 -4.29 11.82 -6.96
C GLY A 12 -3.36 12.20 -5.82
N CYS A 13 -3.36 11.51 -4.67
CA CYS A 13 -2.46 11.85 -3.55
C CYS A 13 -0.98 11.44 -3.74
N GLY A 14 -0.57 11.04 -4.95
CA GLY A 14 0.82 10.68 -5.25
C GLY A 14 1.25 9.25 -4.88
N LYS A 15 0.31 8.34 -4.58
CA LYS A 15 0.61 6.94 -4.19
C LYS A 15 1.55 6.23 -5.15
N THR A 16 1.30 6.33 -6.45
CA THR A 16 2.12 5.74 -7.52
C THR A 16 3.57 6.22 -7.48
N GLY A 17 3.80 7.51 -7.18
CA GLY A 17 5.14 8.09 -7.10
C GLY A 17 5.94 7.59 -5.90
N SER A 18 5.28 7.31 -4.79
CA SER A 18 5.92 6.80 -3.56
C SER A 18 5.89 5.28 -3.46
N ALA A 19 5.31 4.58 -4.42
CA ALA A 19 5.08 3.13 -4.38
C ALA A 19 6.35 2.33 -4.14
N GLN A 20 7.42 2.65 -4.87
CA GLN A 20 8.70 1.96 -4.77
C GLN A 20 9.35 2.17 -3.40
N ALA A 21 9.35 3.40 -2.91
CA ALA A 21 9.93 3.74 -1.62
C ALA A 21 9.16 3.09 -0.47
N LEU A 22 7.82 3.07 -0.54
CA LEU A 22 6.97 2.36 0.42
C LEU A 22 7.21 0.85 0.36
N ALA A 23 7.33 0.26 -0.84
CA ALA A 23 7.57 -1.17 -0.98
C ALA A 23 8.91 -1.57 -0.38
N ALA A 24 9.95 -0.79 -0.63
CA ALA A 24 11.27 -0.98 -0.03
C ALA A 24 11.22 -0.85 1.50
N HIS A 25 10.54 0.18 2.02
CA HIS A 25 10.38 0.41 3.46
C HIS A 25 9.65 -0.76 4.15
N PHE A 26 8.55 -1.23 3.57
CA PHE A 26 7.77 -2.34 4.12
C PHE A 26 8.35 -3.73 3.81
N GLY A 27 9.42 -3.83 3.02
CA GLY A 27 10.00 -5.10 2.59
C GLY A 27 9.09 -5.90 1.66
N CYS A 28 8.23 -5.22 0.90
CA CYS A 28 7.37 -5.84 -0.10
C CYS A 28 8.17 -6.12 -1.39
N THR A 29 7.96 -7.30 -1.98
CA THR A 29 8.66 -7.75 -3.20
C THR A 29 7.90 -7.42 -4.48
N GLN A 30 6.65 -7.00 -4.35
CA GLN A 30 5.72 -6.76 -5.45
C GLN A 30 4.94 -5.48 -5.16
N ILE A 31 4.61 -4.73 -6.20
CA ILE A 31 3.79 -3.52 -6.11
C ILE A 31 2.56 -3.76 -7.00
N ILE A 32 1.39 -3.63 -6.42
CA ILE A 32 0.11 -3.62 -7.13
C ILE A 32 -0.43 -2.21 -6.99
N ASP A 33 -0.26 -1.41 -8.04
CA ASP A 33 -0.86 -0.09 -8.12
C ASP A 33 -2.30 -0.18 -8.68
N ASP A 34 -3.13 0.78 -8.30
CA ASP A 34 -4.54 0.88 -8.70
C ASP A 34 -5.37 -0.40 -8.50
N TRP A 35 -5.23 -1.04 -7.33
CA TRP A 35 -5.94 -2.27 -7.04
C TRP A 35 -7.46 -2.04 -6.89
N ASP A 36 -8.23 -2.84 -7.64
CA ASP A 36 -9.70 -2.75 -7.75
C ASP A 36 -10.47 -3.26 -6.53
N GLY A 37 -9.78 -3.87 -5.56
CA GLY A 37 -10.36 -4.46 -4.36
C GLY A 37 -10.91 -5.88 -4.55
N ARG A 38 -10.73 -6.48 -5.73
CA ARG A 38 -11.31 -7.78 -6.11
C ARG A 38 -10.27 -8.76 -6.61
N ALA A 39 -9.25 -8.31 -7.33
CA ALA A 39 -8.17 -9.15 -7.83
C ALA A 39 -7.38 -9.76 -6.66
N ARG A 40 -6.96 -11.01 -6.82
CA ARG A 40 -6.22 -11.71 -5.75
C ARG A 40 -4.80 -11.15 -5.63
N VAL A 41 -4.43 -10.77 -4.42
CA VAL A 41 -3.11 -10.18 -4.11
C VAL A 41 -2.16 -11.26 -3.59
N PRO A 42 -0.96 -11.42 -4.16
CA PRO A 42 0.07 -12.28 -3.63
C PRO A 42 0.56 -11.86 -2.23
N ALA A 43 1.08 -12.82 -1.46
CA ALA A 43 1.72 -12.51 -0.18
C ALA A 43 2.99 -11.68 -0.42
N GLY A 44 3.25 -10.67 0.42
CA GLY A 44 4.42 -9.81 0.29
C GLY A 44 4.27 -8.65 -0.70
N SER A 45 3.05 -8.39 -1.19
CA SER A 45 2.80 -7.25 -2.07
C SER A 45 2.48 -5.98 -1.29
N LEU A 46 2.95 -4.85 -1.81
CA LEU A 46 2.42 -3.53 -1.50
C LEU A 46 1.24 -3.28 -2.43
N VAL A 47 0.06 -3.07 -1.87
CA VAL A 47 -1.18 -2.81 -2.61
C VAL A 47 -1.54 -1.35 -2.43
N LEU A 48 -1.67 -0.61 -3.52
CA LEU A 48 -2.16 0.76 -3.51
C LEU A 48 -3.59 0.78 -4.01
N THR A 49 -4.48 1.43 -3.27
CA THR A 49 -5.88 1.56 -3.69
C THR A 49 -6.45 2.89 -3.22
N ASN A 50 -7.44 3.41 -3.95
CA ASN A 50 -8.26 4.55 -3.54
C ASN A 50 -9.63 4.14 -3.00
N ARG A 51 -9.93 2.85 -3.02
CA ARG A 51 -11.19 2.28 -2.55
C ARG A 51 -11.12 2.04 -1.05
N ALA A 52 -12.27 1.98 -0.39
CA ALA A 52 -12.39 1.50 0.98
C ALA A 52 -13.16 0.17 1.06
N ASP A 53 -13.84 -0.18 -0.03
CA ASP A 53 -14.65 -1.37 -0.23
C ASP A 53 -13.87 -2.44 -1.00
N TRP A 54 -13.14 -3.30 -0.29
CA TRP A 54 -12.44 -4.44 -0.89
C TRP A 54 -12.89 -5.77 -0.30
N LYS A 55 -12.79 -6.83 -1.09
CA LYS A 55 -13.07 -8.19 -0.64
C LYS A 55 -11.93 -8.67 0.25
N ALA A 56 -12.23 -8.96 1.51
CA ALA A 56 -11.24 -9.52 2.44
C ALA A 56 -10.61 -10.83 1.93
N SER A 57 -11.36 -11.64 1.19
CA SER A 57 -10.87 -12.88 0.57
C SER A 57 -9.86 -12.68 -0.56
N ALA A 58 -9.76 -11.46 -1.11
CA ALA A 58 -8.81 -11.13 -2.16
C ALA A 58 -7.42 -10.81 -1.60
N LEU A 59 -7.32 -10.55 -0.29
CA LEU A 59 -6.07 -10.26 0.41
C LEU A 59 -5.61 -11.47 1.23
N PRO A 60 -4.29 -11.63 1.47
CA PRO A 60 -3.77 -12.61 2.39
C PRO A 60 -4.27 -12.41 3.83
N ALA A 61 -4.29 -13.50 4.61
CA ALA A 61 -4.72 -13.47 6.01
C ALA A 61 -3.84 -12.53 6.86
N LEU A 62 -2.52 -12.61 6.68
CA LEU A 62 -1.54 -11.72 7.29
C LEU A 62 -1.34 -10.50 6.40
N ARG A 63 -1.99 -9.40 6.76
CA ARG A 63 -1.89 -8.12 6.07
C ARG A 63 -1.88 -6.96 7.04
N ARG A 64 -1.22 -5.87 6.66
CA ARG A 64 -1.30 -4.58 7.34
C ARG A 64 -2.05 -3.59 6.47
N VAL A 65 -3.02 -2.88 7.01
CA VAL A 65 -3.76 -1.83 6.29
C VAL A 65 -3.36 -0.49 6.88
N VAL A 66 -2.88 0.43 6.05
CA VAL A 66 -2.33 1.72 6.48
C VAL A 66 -2.83 2.83 5.55
N PRO A 67 -3.27 3.99 6.08
CA PRO A 67 -3.55 5.16 5.24
C PRO A 67 -2.27 5.67 4.57
N PHE A 68 -2.35 6.20 3.35
CA PHE A 68 -1.18 6.69 2.61
C PHE A 68 -0.37 7.73 3.40
N ALA A 69 -1.02 8.71 4.02
CA ALA A 69 -0.34 9.72 4.84
C ALA A 69 0.49 9.08 5.96
N ARG A 70 -0.04 8.05 6.62
CA ARG A 70 0.67 7.31 7.67
C ARG A 70 1.79 6.46 7.09
N ALA A 71 1.59 5.84 5.93
CA ALA A 71 2.63 5.07 5.25
C ALA A 71 3.82 5.96 4.87
N MET A 72 3.55 7.18 4.38
CA MET A 72 4.58 8.19 4.09
C MET A 72 5.31 8.65 5.36
N ALA A 73 4.58 8.86 6.45
CA ALA A 73 5.17 9.19 7.76
C ALA A 73 6.08 8.10 8.30
N GLU A 74 5.64 6.84 8.26
CA GLU A 74 6.43 5.68 8.68
C GLU A 74 7.69 5.51 7.82
N ALA A 75 7.56 5.74 6.51
CA ALA A 75 8.67 5.64 5.57
C ALA A 75 9.62 6.85 5.58
N GLY A 76 9.32 7.91 6.35
CA GLY A 76 10.10 9.14 6.33
C GLY A 76 10.05 9.88 4.98
N LEU A 77 9.01 9.63 4.19
CA LEU A 77 8.79 10.23 2.86
C LEU A 77 7.92 11.49 2.92
N VAL A 78 7.49 11.90 4.12
CA VAL A 78 6.86 13.21 4.30
C VAL A 78 7.88 14.25 3.90
N GLY A 79 7.54 15.10 2.93
CA GLY A 79 8.33 16.27 2.64
C GLY A 79 8.62 16.98 3.95
N ALA A 80 9.89 17.32 4.17
CA ALA A 80 10.23 18.35 5.13
C ALA A 80 9.33 19.56 4.85
N GLU A 81 8.31 19.79 5.68
CA GLU A 81 7.75 21.11 5.82
C GLU A 81 8.86 21.95 6.48
N VAL A 82 9.49 22.78 5.65
CA VAL A 82 10.15 24.02 6.07
C VAL A 82 9.11 25.10 6.24
#